data_AF-A0A059EXM5-F1
#
_entry.id   AF-A0A059EXM5-F1
#
_cell.length_a   1.000
_cell.length_b   1.000
_cell.length_c   1.000
_cell.angle_alpha   90.00
_cell.angle_beta   90.00
_cell.angle_gamma   90.00
#
_symmetry.space_group_name_H-M   'P 1'
#
loop_
_entity.id
_entity.type
_entity.pdbx_description
1 polymer ?
#
loop_
_entity_poly.entity_id
_entity_poly.type
_entity_poly.pdbx_seq_one_letter_code
_entity_poly.pdbx_strand_id
1 'polypeptide(L)'
;MNKCIIFYFYYSFKNLFIKVFLNIYLKIKLKLKPMEIIHKLENSREQQGYTQKNYEKYSKHIRNLLRFFKKENKITTLPVECELFLAKSLSTNQNKLKRKYLKKLMELCSQFKENELGMSSYFKGMGYYLREEYNEAIGSFVQCRSFFVNYKLFLKEIDNLLDLCADKFQVVSLRPVKSKAYWNDIELQFETEEEKNEFFKFQRKEIKGKGFDVSLKNFILKTHFKKENLINLIKKDNTEKLRSIKEKAKQLFLTVKEFSFFLEKNYVSSEHVNSLYKESQGLFHFFKNLEERKNGNLQVEKDIYDFKTPESFKEVDNFFDKLKHTIEFDSKEVKKKFMDYLQKSITVEPSQINLPFLPVLYDLAYDFIEYEVNTKQQGGISKLISKFSSSFSLKK
;
A
#
# COMPACT_ATOMS: atom_id res chain seq x y z
N MET A 1 -46.04 -43.53 37.34
CA MET A 1 -46.64 -42.76 36.21
C MET A 1 -46.10 -41.33 36.05
N ASN A 2 -45.72 -40.59 37.11
CA ASN A 2 -45.34 -39.17 36.99
C ASN A 2 -43.99 -38.86 36.30
N LYS A 3 -43.04 -39.80 36.21
CA LYS A 3 -41.74 -39.54 35.57
C LYS A 3 -41.80 -39.49 34.04
N CYS A 4 -42.73 -40.21 33.40
CA CYS A 4 -42.87 -40.21 31.94
C CYS A 4 -43.52 -38.93 31.40
N ILE A 5 -44.44 -38.34 32.16
CA ILE A 5 -45.14 -37.09 31.77
C ILE A 5 -44.18 -35.91 31.77
N ILE A 6 -43.29 -35.83 32.78
CA ILE A 6 -42.28 -34.78 32.88
C ILE A 6 -41.27 -34.89 31.72
N PHE A 7 -40.87 -36.11 31.36
CA PHE A 7 -39.98 -36.33 30.22
C PHE A 7 -40.62 -35.94 28.88
N TYR A 8 -41.91 -36.25 28.69
CA TYR A 8 -42.64 -35.87 27.48
C TYR A 8 -42.86 -34.36 27.38
N PHE A 9 -43.19 -33.69 28.50
CA PHE A 9 -43.26 -32.24 28.56
C PHE A 9 -41.92 -31.59 28.28
N TYR A 10 -40.83 -32.07 28.88
CA TYR A 10 -39.49 -31.54 28.64
C TYR A 10 -39.04 -31.71 27.18
N TYR A 11 -39.33 -32.86 26.56
CA TYR A 11 -38.98 -33.11 25.17
C TYR A 11 -39.83 -32.27 24.18
N SER A 12 -41.13 -32.12 24.46
CA SER A 12 -42.03 -31.27 23.67
C SER A 12 -41.66 -29.78 23.79
N PHE A 13 -41.34 -29.31 25.00
CA PHE A 13 -40.91 -27.94 25.24
C PHE A 13 -39.55 -27.65 24.59
N LYS A 14 -38.59 -28.59 24.66
CA LYS A 14 -37.28 -28.44 24.01
C LYS A 14 -37.40 -28.42 22.49
N ASN A 15 -38.27 -29.22 21.89
CA ASN A 15 -38.54 -29.18 20.45
C ASN A 15 -39.29 -27.91 20.02
N LEU A 16 -40.21 -27.39 20.83
CA LEU A 16 -40.89 -26.13 20.57
C LEU A 16 -39.91 -24.96 20.67
N PHE A 17 -39.06 -24.96 21.70
CA PHE A 17 -38.03 -23.93 21.92
C PHE A 17 -36.98 -23.93 20.83
N ILE A 18 -36.51 -25.12 20.40
CA ILE A 18 -35.61 -25.27 19.25
C ILE A 18 -36.31 -24.80 17.97
N LYS A 19 -37.57 -25.16 17.71
CA LYS A 19 -38.32 -24.64 16.55
C LYS A 19 -38.44 -23.12 16.58
N VAL A 20 -38.77 -22.53 17.73
CA VAL A 20 -38.90 -21.08 17.88
C VAL A 20 -37.55 -20.39 17.69
N PHE A 21 -36.47 -20.90 18.30
CA PHE A 21 -35.13 -20.37 18.10
C PHE A 21 -34.62 -20.55 16.67
N LEU A 22 -34.88 -21.70 16.03
CA LEU A 22 -34.51 -21.93 14.63
C LEU A 22 -35.31 -21.00 13.70
N ASN A 23 -36.57 -20.73 14.01
CA ASN A 23 -37.43 -19.84 13.22
C ASN A 23 -37.09 -18.36 13.45
N ILE A 24 -36.67 -17.99 14.67
CA ILE A 24 -36.10 -16.67 14.99
C ILE A 24 -34.73 -16.52 14.31
N TYR A 25 -33.86 -17.52 14.40
CA TYR A 25 -32.54 -17.55 13.77
C TYR A 25 -32.64 -17.52 12.24
N LEU A 26 -33.58 -18.27 11.64
CA LEU A 26 -33.91 -18.20 10.22
C LEU A 26 -34.50 -16.83 9.85
N LYS A 27 -35.40 -16.24 10.65
CA LYS A 27 -35.90 -14.87 10.43
C LYS A 27 -34.78 -13.81 10.53
N ILE A 28 -33.77 -14.01 11.37
CA ILE A 28 -32.62 -13.13 11.50
C ILE A 28 -31.65 -13.32 10.33
N LYS A 29 -31.44 -14.55 9.86
CA LYS A 29 -30.52 -14.89 8.75
C LYS A 29 -31.14 -14.68 7.35
N LEU A 30 -32.47 -14.60 7.24
CA LEU A 30 -33.21 -14.30 6.00
C LEU A 30 -33.42 -12.80 5.75
N LYS A 31 -33.12 -11.93 6.73
CA LYS A 31 -33.02 -10.50 6.50
C LYS A 31 -31.62 -10.19 5.96
N LEU A 32 -31.50 -10.02 4.64
CA LEU A 32 -30.33 -9.29 4.14
C LEU A 32 -30.37 -7.91 4.77
N LYS A 33 -29.28 -7.52 5.44
CA LYS A 33 -29.17 -6.13 5.91
C LYS A 33 -29.28 -5.22 4.69
N PRO A 34 -29.91 -4.04 4.79
CA PRO A 34 -30.01 -3.09 3.68
C PRO A 34 -28.67 -2.88 2.94
N MET A 35 -27.57 -2.87 3.69
CA MET A 35 -26.20 -2.80 3.18
C MET A 35 -25.76 -3.95 2.24
N GLU A 36 -26.23 -5.18 2.46
CA GLU A 36 -25.89 -6.32 1.61
C GLU A 36 -26.59 -6.25 0.24
N ILE A 37 -27.78 -5.62 0.19
CA ILE A 37 -28.50 -5.38 -1.06
C ILE A 37 -27.81 -4.30 -1.87
N ILE A 38 -27.37 -3.22 -1.22
CA ILE A 38 -26.63 -2.15 -1.89
C ILE A 38 -25.35 -2.71 -2.52
N HIS A 39 -24.61 -3.55 -1.78
CA HIS A 39 -23.42 -4.20 -2.31
C HIS A 39 -23.74 -5.10 -3.53
N LYS A 40 -24.83 -5.86 -3.48
CA LYS A 40 -25.27 -6.68 -4.63
C LYS A 40 -25.69 -5.84 -5.84
N LEU A 41 -26.35 -4.70 -5.60
CA LEU A 41 -26.73 -3.77 -6.66
C LEU A 41 -25.49 -3.12 -7.28
N GLU A 42 -24.53 -2.70 -6.47
CA GLU A 42 -23.26 -2.15 -6.93
C GLU A 42 -22.51 -3.13 -7.85
N ASN A 43 -22.32 -4.37 -7.39
CA ASN A 43 -21.69 -5.43 -8.19
C ASN A 43 -22.49 -5.71 -9.47
N SER A 44 -23.83 -5.70 -9.39
CA SER A 44 -24.68 -5.88 -10.57
C SER A 44 -24.50 -4.75 -11.57
N ARG A 45 -24.39 -3.49 -11.13
CA ARG A 45 -24.16 -2.34 -12.02
C ARG A 45 -22.82 -2.44 -12.72
N GLU A 46 -21.79 -2.85 -12.00
CA GLU A 46 -20.44 -3.04 -12.57
C GLU A 46 -20.42 -4.11 -13.67
N GLN A 47 -21.09 -5.24 -13.43
CA GLN A 47 -20.95 -6.43 -14.25
C GLN A 47 -22.03 -6.58 -15.34
N GLN A 48 -23.22 -6.00 -15.16
CA GLN A 48 -24.41 -6.34 -15.95
C GLN A 48 -24.91 -5.21 -16.86
N GLY A 49 -24.00 -4.45 -17.47
CA GLY A 49 -24.30 -3.52 -18.56
C GLY A 49 -24.78 -2.13 -18.15
N TYR A 50 -24.94 -1.84 -16.85
CA TYR A 50 -25.32 -0.49 -16.37
C TYR A 50 -24.23 0.54 -16.70
N THR A 51 -22.98 0.25 -16.34
CA THR A 51 -21.81 1.10 -16.63
C THR A 51 -21.58 1.31 -18.13
N GLN A 52 -21.96 0.33 -18.95
CA GLN A 52 -21.92 0.38 -20.42
C GLN A 52 -23.14 1.06 -21.04
N LYS A 53 -24.05 1.62 -20.22
CA LYS A 53 -25.33 2.22 -20.65
C LYS A 53 -26.26 1.26 -21.41
N ASN A 54 -26.05 -0.05 -21.31
CA ASN A 54 -26.95 -1.08 -21.84
C ASN A 54 -28.06 -1.39 -20.80
N TYR A 55 -28.97 -0.43 -20.63
CA TYR A 55 -30.03 -0.50 -19.63
C TYR A 55 -31.08 -1.57 -19.92
N GLU A 56 -31.24 -2.00 -21.17
CA GLU A 56 -32.13 -3.12 -21.52
C GLU A 56 -31.62 -4.43 -20.93
N LYS A 57 -30.34 -4.76 -21.16
CA LYS A 57 -29.68 -5.94 -20.58
C LYS A 57 -29.73 -5.88 -19.05
N TYR A 58 -29.41 -4.72 -18.48
CA TYR A 58 -29.44 -4.52 -17.04
C TYR A 58 -30.84 -4.72 -16.46
N SER A 59 -31.89 -4.17 -17.09
CA SER A 59 -33.28 -4.31 -16.63
C SER A 59 -33.76 -5.78 -16.64
N LYS A 60 -33.27 -6.59 -17.60
CA LYS A 60 -33.55 -8.04 -17.64
C LYS A 60 -32.88 -8.75 -16.46
N HIS A 61 -31.62 -8.43 -16.19
CA HIS A 61 -30.88 -8.96 -15.03
C HIS A 61 -31.59 -8.62 -13.70
N ILE A 62 -31.91 -7.34 -13.48
CA ILE A 62 -32.57 -6.90 -12.24
C ILE A 62 -33.96 -7.54 -12.07
N ARG A 63 -34.70 -7.77 -13.16
CA ARG A 63 -35.97 -8.50 -13.12
C ARG A 63 -35.80 -9.94 -12.65
N ASN A 64 -34.75 -10.62 -13.11
CA ASN A 64 -34.43 -11.98 -12.67
C ASN A 64 -34.01 -12.00 -11.19
N LEU A 65 -33.19 -11.03 -10.78
CA LEU A 65 -32.78 -10.85 -9.39
C LEU A 65 -34.00 -10.61 -8.47
N LEU A 66 -34.96 -9.79 -8.90
CA LEU A 66 -36.19 -9.55 -8.15
C LEU A 66 -37.04 -10.82 -8.02
N ARG A 67 -37.18 -11.61 -9.10
CA ARG A 67 -37.89 -12.90 -9.05
C ARG A 67 -37.23 -13.86 -8.08
N PHE A 68 -35.90 -13.91 -8.07
CA PHE A 68 -35.13 -14.72 -7.13
C PHE A 68 -35.41 -14.31 -5.68
N PHE A 69 -35.34 -13.01 -5.34
CA PHE A 69 -35.62 -12.55 -3.99
C PHE A 69 -37.07 -12.78 -3.54
N LYS A 70 -38.05 -12.65 -4.45
CA LYS A 70 -39.45 -12.97 -4.16
C LYS A 70 -39.66 -14.45 -3.86
N LYS A 71 -38.97 -15.34 -4.58
CA LYS A 71 -39.01 -16.80 -4.31
C LYS A 71 -38.40 -17.17 -2.97
N GLU A 72 -37.35 -16.47 -2.55
CA GLU A 72 -36.67 -16.72 -1.28
C GLU A 72 -37.35 -16.06 -0.05
N ASN A 73 -38.54 -15.46 -0.21
CA ASN A 73 -39.25 -14.72 0.86
C ASN A 73 -38.38 -13.67 1.57
N LYS A 74 -37.43 -13.06 0.84
CA LYS A 74 -36.56 -12.02 1.40
C LYS A 74 -37.32 -10.70 1.49
N ILE A 75 -37.34 -10.12 2.69
CA ILE A 75 -38.19 -8.97 3.09
C ILE A 75 -37.83 -7.68 2.34
N THR A 76 -36.60 -7.54 1.86
CA THR A 76 -36.07 -6.28 1.32
C THR A 76 -35.95 -6.32 -0.21
N THR A 77 -37.09 -6.36 -0.91
CA THR A 77 -37.15 -6.25 -2.39
C THR A 77 -37.25 -4.81 -2.89
N LEU A 78 -37.67 -3.87 -2.04
CA LEU A 78 -37.99 -2.50 -2.42
C LEU A 78 -36.85 -1.76 -3.17
N PRO A 79 -35.57 -1.82 -2.74
CA PRO A 79 -34.49 -1.20 -3.50
C PRO A 79 -34.30 -1.79 -4.90
N VAL A 80 -34.49 -3.11 -5.03
CA VAL A 80 -34.37 -3.82 -6.31
C VAL A 80 -35.54 -3.50 -7.24
N GLU A 81 -36.74 -3.28 -6.68
CA GLU A 81 -37.89 -2.80 -7.44
C GLU A 81 -37.67 -1.38 -7.97
N CYS A 82 -37.15 -0.48 -7.13
CA CYS A 82 -36.78 0.87 -7.55
C CYS A 82 -35.73 0.82 -8.67
N GLU A 83 -34.68 0.02 -8.50
CA GLU A 83 -33.63 -0.18 -9.52
C GLU A 83 -34.21 -0.67 -10.86
N LEU A 84 -35.18 -1.59 -10.82
CA LEU A 84 -35.85 -2.10 -12.03
C LEU A 84 -36.60 -1.00 -12.79
N PHE A 85 -37.36 -0.16 -12.07
CA PHE A 85 -38.11 0.93 -12.69
C PHE A 85 -37.19 2.05 -13.18
N LEU A 86 -36.10 2.33 -12.47
CA LEU A 86 -35.04 3.22 -12.93
C LEU A 86 -34.43 2.71 -14.24
N ALA A 87 -33.98 1.46 -14.29
CA ALA A 87 -33.41 0.85 -15.50
C ALA A 87 -34.38 0.89 -16.69
N LYS A 88 -35.67 0.58 -16.48
CA LYS A 88 -36.70 0.67 -17.52
C LYS A 88 -36.94 2.10 -18.01
N SER A 89 -36.85 3.08 -17.12
CA SER A 89 -37.00 4.49 -17.50
C SER A 89 -35.82 5.00 -18.34
N LEU A 90 -34.61 4.49 -18.06
CA LEU A 90 -33.40 4.80 -18.82
C LEU A 90 -33.32 4.06 -20.16
N SER A 91 -33.96 2.89 -20.26
CA SER A 91 -33.93 2.09 -21.49
C SER A 91 -35.02 2.47 -22.52
N THR A 92 -36.05 3.22 -22.13
CA THR A 92 -37.19 3.50 -23.01
C THR A 92 -37.09 4.87 -23.66
N ASN A 93 -37.30 4.92 -24.98
CA ASN A 93 -37.35 6.17 -25.74
C ASN A 93 -38.77 6.79 -25.74
N GLN A 94 -39.78 6.09 -25.23
CA GLN A 94 -41.17 6.57 -25.23
C GLN A 94 -41.46 7.43 -23.98
N ASN A 95 -41.67 8.73 -24.18
CA ASN A 95 -41.92 9.69 -23.10
C ASN A 95 -43.08 9.29 -22.16
N LYS A 96 -44.19 8.78 -22.71
CA LYS A 96 -45.36 8.34 -21.91
C LYS A 96 -45.01 7.17 -20.98
N LEU A 97 -44.25 6.20 -21.47
CA LEU A 97 -43.79 5.07 -20.68
C LEU A 97 -42.74 5.50 -19.64
N LYS A 98 -41.79 6.35 -20.03
CA LYS A 98 -40.80 6.94 -19.11
C LYS A 98 -41.48 7.61 -17.93
N ARG A 99 -42.45 8.50 -18.17
CA ARG A 99 -43.25 9.15 -17.11
C ARG A 99 -43.97 8.15 -16.21
N LYS A 100 -44.57 7.10 -16.78
CA LYS A 100 -45.24 6.03 -16.01
C LYS A 100 -44.26 5.31 -15.08
N TYR A 101 -43.07 4.96 -15.57
CA TYR A 101 -42.05 4.29 -14.76
C TYR A 101 -41.50 5.21 -13.67
N LEU A 102 -41.24 6.47 -13.98
CA LEU A 102 -40.79 7.46 -12.99
C LEU A 102 -41.86 7.75 -11.94
N LYS A 103 -43.15 7.77 -12.30
CA LYS A 103 -44.23 7.87 -11.30
C LYS A 103 -44.19 6.68 -10.36
N LYS A 104 -44.04 5.47 -10.90
CA LYS A 104 -43.97 4.26 -10.08
C LYS A 104 -42.73 4.23 -9.18
N LEU A 105 -41.58 4.68 -9.67
CA LEU A 105 -40.36 4.84 -8.89
C LEU A 105 -40.61 5.73 -7.66
N MET A 106 -41.22 6.90 -7.86
CA MET A 106 -41.50 7.85 -6.77
C MET A 106 -42.49 7.28 -5.74
N GLU A 107 -43.52 6.54 -6.17
CA GLU A 107 -44.45 5.85 -5.27
C GLU A 107 -43.78 4.76 -4.42
N LEU A 108 -42.73 4.12 -4.93
CA LEU A 108 -41.95 3.14 -4.16
C LEU A 108 -41.01 3.83 -3.18
N CYS A 109 -40.48 5.00 -3.54
CA CYS A 109 -39.58 5.76 -2.67
C CYS A 109 -40.23 6.20 -1.35
N SER A 110 -41.56 6.39 -1.31
CA SER A 110 -42.30 6.73 -0.09
C SER A 110 -42.50 5.55 0.86
N GLN A 111 -42.16 4.33 0.45
CA GLN A 111 -42.35 3.10 1.25
C GLN A 111 -41.09 2.71 2.03
N PHE A 112 -39.98 3.41 1.83
CA PHE A 112 -38.73 3.17 2.56
C PHE A 112 -38.87 3.55 4.03
N LYS A 113 -38.21 2.79 4.89
CA LYS A 113 -38.14 3.06 6.34
C LYS A 113 -37.06 4.09 6.65
N GLU A 114 -37.10 4.67 7.85
CA GLU A 114 -36.14 5.69 8.32
C GLU A 114 -34.67 5.27 8.15
N ASN A 115 -34.35 4.01 8.43
CA ASN A 115 -33.00 3.47 8.31
C ASN A 115 -32.54 3.23 6.85
N GLU A 116 -33.41 3.45 5.87
CA GLU A 116 -33.14 3.29 4.43
C GLU A 116 -33.35 4.62 3.67
N LEU A 117 -33.48 5.74 4.38
CA LEU A 117 -33.71 7.06 3.79
C LEU A 117 -32.64 7.45 2.76
N GLY A 118 -31.38 7.03 2.95
CA GLY A 118 -30.33 7.25 1.95
C GLY A 118 -30.64 6.63 0.59
N MET A 119 -31.19 5.40 0.56
CA MET A 119 -31.65 4.76 -0.68
C MET A 119 -32.85 5.48 -1.28
N SER A 120 -33.81 5.88 -0.45
CA SER A 120 -34.98 6.65 -0.89
C SER A 120 -34.55 7.95 -1.55
N SER A 121 -33.68 8.73 -0.89
CA SER A 121 -33.17 10.00 -1.40
C SER A 121 -32.38 9.82 -2.70
N TYR A 122 -31.60 8.75 -2.86
CA TYR A 122 -30.94 8.46 -4.14
C TYR A 122 -31.95 8.22 -5.27
N PHE A 123 -32.95 7.35 -5.07
CA PHE A 123 -33.93 7.07 -6.12
C PHE A 123 -34.85 8.26 -6.42
N LYS A 124 -35.19 9.06 -5.40
CA LYS A 124 -35.89 10.34 -5.58
C LYS A 124 -35.05 11.31 -6.41
N GLY A 125 -33.76 11.46 -6.09
CA GLY A 125 -32.82 12.29 -6.84
C GLY A 125 -32.75 11.89 -8.31
N MET A 126 -32.60 10.59 -8.60
CA MET A 126 -32.66 10.07 -9.98
C MET A 126 -34.00 10.36 -10.66
N GLY A 127 -35.10 10.19 -9.93
CA GLY A 127 -36.45 10.46 -10.42
C GLY A 127 -36.65 11.93 -10.81
N TYR A 128 -36.26 12.86 -9.93
CA TYR A 128 -36.31 14.29 -10.16
C TYR A 128 -35.39 14.72 -11.32
N TYR A 129 -34.16 14.22 -11.34
CA TYR A 129 -33.21 14.50 -12.43
C TYR A 129 -33.76 14.09 -13.80
N LEU A 130 -34.35 12.89 -13.91
CA LEU A 130 -34.93 12.39 -15.17
C LEU A 130 -36.22 13.09 -15.59
N ARG A 131 -36.83 13.86 -14.68
CA ARG A 131 -37.97 14.77 -14.93
C ARG A 131 -37.54 16.21 -15.16
N GLU A 132 -36.25 16.51 -15.11
CA GLU A 132 -35.69 17.85 -15.25
C GLU A 132 -36.04 18.79 -14.08
N GLU A 133 -36.39 18.20 -12.92
CA GLU A 133 -36.61 18.88 -11.64
C GLU A 133 -35.26 18.98 -10.89
N TYR A 134 -34.34 19.81 -11.40
CA TYR A 134 -32.93 19.77 -10.98
C TYR A 134 -32.70 20.25 -9.54
N ASN A 135 -33.48 21.21 -9.04
CA ASN A 135 -33.34 21.72 -7.66
C ASN A 135 -33.63 20.62 -6.62
N GLU A 136 -34.72 19.90 -6.83
CA GLU A 136 -35.16 18.77 -6.00
C GLU A 136 -34.18 17.59 -6.11
N ALA A 137 -33.62 17.38 -7.30
CA ALA A 137 -32.59 16.37 -7.55
C ALA A 137 -31.32 16.66 -6.74
N ILE A 138 -30.81 17.90 -6.77
CA ILE A 138 -29.62 18.32 -6.02
C ILE A 138 -29.80 18.07 -4.53
N GLY A 139 -30.91 18.55 -3.95
CA GLY A 139 -31.18 18.35 -2.51
C GLY A 139 -31.19 16.87 -2.13
N SER A 140 -31.78 16.03 -2.98
CA SER A 140 -31.84 14.58 -2.76
C SER A 140 -30.46 13.90 -2.88
N PHE A 141 -29.63 14.31 -3.85
CA PHE A 141 -28.28 13.80 -4.06
C PHE A 141 -27.31 14.19 -2.95
N VAL A 142 -27.37 15.44 -2.48
CA VAL A 142 -26.56 15.90 -1.33
C VAL A 142 -26.91 15.12 -0.07
N GLN A 143 -28.20 14.90 0.19
CA GLN A 143 -28.67 14.13 1.35
C GLN A 143 -28.23 12.66 1.33
N CYS A 144 -28.27 12.01 0.17
CA CYS A 144 -27.94 10.58 0.09
C CYS A 144 -26.42 10.32 0.02
N ARG A 145 -25.61 11.32 -0.32
CA ARG A 145 -24.16 11.15 -0.54
C ARG A 145 -23.44 10.47 0.63
N SER A 146 -23.70 10.91 1.87
CA SER A 146 -23.08 10.35 3.09
C SER A 146 -23.46 8.89 3.34
N PHE A 147 -24.60 8.44 2.82
CA PHE A 147 -25.03 7.05 2.93
C PHE A 147 -24.26 6.12 1.98
N PHE A 148 -23.79 6.62 0.84
CA PHE A 148 -23.08 5.85 -0.19
C PHE A 148 -21.55 5.93 -0.13
N VAL A 149 -20.99 6.47 0.96
CA VAL A 149 -19.53 6.68 1.12
C VAL A 149 -18.71 5.41 0.86
N ASN A 150 -19.22 4.26 1.29
CA ASN A 150 -18.56 2.97 1.11
C ASN A 150 -18.86 2.26 -0.23
N TYR A 151 -19.73 2.85 -1.06
CA TYR A 151 -20.20 2.28 -2.33
C TYR A 151 -19.77 3.18 -3.50
N LYS A 152 -18.55 2.96 -3.98
CA LYS A 152 -17.84 3.84 -4.92
C LYS A 152 -18.58 4.11 -6.22
N LEU A 153 -19.31 3.14 -6.79
CA LEU A 153 -20.05 3.37 -8.04
C LEU A 153 -21.23 4.30 -7.83
N PHE A 154 -21.98 4.10 -6.74
CA PHE A 154 -23.07 5.00 -6.37
C PHE A 154 -22.57 6.40 -6.07
N LEU A 155 -21.51 6.52 -5.26
CA LEU A 155 -20.91 7.81 -4.93
C LEU A 155 -20.45 8.58 -6.17
N LYS A 156 -19.75 7.90 -7.09
CA LYS A 156 -19.31 8.50 -8.36
C LYS A 156 -20.47 8.94 -9.23
N GLU A 157 -21.54 8.15 -9.29
CA GLU A 157 -22.72 8.53 -10.06
C GLU A 157 -23.42 9.75 -9.47
N ILE A 158 -23.57 9.80 -8.13
CA ILE A 158 -24.10 10.97 -7.42
C ILE A 158 -23.26 12.21 -7.73
N ASP A 159 -21.94 12.12 -7.58
CA ASP A 159 -21.03 13.25 -7.84
C ASP A 159 -21.07 13.70 -9.31
N ASN A 160 -21.17 12.76 -10.26
CA ASN A 160 -21.34 13.10 -11.68
C ASN A 160 -22.69 13.77 -11.96
N LEU A 161 -23.77 13.33 -11.32
CA LEU A 161 -25.10 13.94 -11.49
C LEU A 161 -25.15 15.34 -10.88
N LEU A 162 -24.46 15.56 -9.77
CA LEU A 162 -24.30 16.90 -9.19
C LEU A 162 -23.57 17.85 -10.16
N ASP A 163 -22.53 17.40 -10.85
CA ASP A 163 -21.86 18.21 -11.88
C ASP A 163 -22.76 18.48 -13.08
N LEU A 164 -23.49 17.46 -13.58
CA LEU A 164 -24.43 17.65 -14.68
C LEU A 164 -25.54 18.63 -14.32
N CYS A 165 -25.99 18.65 -13.05
CA CYS A 165 -26.88 19.68 -12.54
C CYS A 165 -26.16 21.04 -12.47
N ALA A 166 -24.91 21.09 -12.00
CA ALA A 166 -24.13 22.32 -11.90
C ALA A 166 -24.01 23.04 -13.26
N ASP A 167 -23.78 22.28 -14.33
CA ASP A 167 -23.77 22.77 -15.71
C ASP A 167 -25.10 23.43 -16.11
N LYS A 168 -26.24 22.90 -15.65
CA LYS A 168 -27.57 23.49 -15.91
C LYS A 168 -27.77 24.82 -15.22
N PHE A 169 -27.13 25.02 -14.07
CA PHE A 169 -27.17 26.27 -13.31
C PHE A 169 -26.00 27.21 -13.59
N GLN A 170 -25.08 26.84 -14.49
CA GLN A 170 -23.87 27.59 -14.80
C GLN A 170 -22.99 27.88 -13.56
N VAL A 171 -22.94 26.93 -12.62
CA VAL A 171 -22.10 27.02 -11.41
C VAL A 171 -20.94 26.03 -11.51
N VAL A 172 -19.80 26.39 -10.90
CA VAL A 172 -18.54 25.64 -11.04
C VAL A 172 -18.64 24.19 -10.55
N SER A 173 -19.30 23.96 -9.41
CA SER A 173 -19.61 22.62 -8.94
C SER A 173 -20.67 22.68 -7.84
N LEU A 174 -21.51 21.64 -7.78
CA LEU A 174 -22.45 21.38 -6.70
C LEU A 174 -22.01 20.20 -5.82
N ARG A 175 -20.82 19.64 -6.08
CA ARG A 175 -20.25 18.60 -5.22
C ARG A 175 -19.93 19.19 -3.85
N PRO A 176 -20.22 18.46 -2.76
CA PRO A 176 -19.72 18.85 -1.45
C PRO A 176 -18.21 19.03 -1.48
N VAL A 177 -17.72 20.06 -0.78
CA VAL A 177 -16.30 20.38 -0.72
C VAL A 177 -15.55 19.17 -0.17
N LYS A 178 -14.52 18.70 -0.89
CA LYS A 178 -13.65 17.63 -0.42
C LYS A 178 -13.02 18.04 0.91
N SER A 179 -12.93 17.10 1.84
CA SER A 179 -12.23 17.35 3.10
C SER A 179 -10.74 17.52 2.81
N LYS A 180 -10.17 18.62 3.27
CA LYS A 180 -8.75 18.91 3.08
C LYS A 180 -8.00 18.68 4.38
N ALA A 181 -6.81 18.12 4.28
CA ALA A 181 -5.91 17.99 5.42
C ALA A 181 -4.45 18.01 4.96
N TYR A 182 -3.55 18.44 5.83
CA TYR A 182 -2.13 18.43 5.55
C TYR A 182 -1.49 17.20 6.17
N TRP A 183 -0.71 16.47 5.38
CA TRP A 183 0.29 15.53 5.89
C TRP A 183 1.63 16.24 5.87
N ASN A 184 2.05 16.74 7.03
CA ASN A 184 3.15 17.70 7.16
C ASN A 184 2.91 18.95 6.28
N ASP A 185 3.66 19.08 5.19
CA ASP A 185 3.64 20.19 4.24
C ASP A 185 2.87 19.88 2.95
N ILE A 186 2.27 18.69 2.82
CA ILE A 186 1.54 18.26 1.63
C ILE A 186 0.03 18.32 1.88
N GLU A 187 -0.71 19.09 1.08
CA GLU A 187 -2.17 19.10 1.08
C GLU A 187 -2.73 17.82 0.43
N LEU A 188 -3.63 17.14 1.15
CA LEU A 188 -4.34 15.95 0.69
C LEU A 188 -5.85 16.24 0.66
N GLN A 189 -6.54 15.67 -0.33
CA GLN A 189 -7.98 15.84 -0.50
C GLN A 189 -8.73 14.52 -0.31
N PHE A 190 -9.71 14.48 0.56
CA PHE A 190 -10.50 13.29 0.85
C PHE A 190 -11.94 13.49 0.39
N GLU A 191 -12.55 12.43 -0.13
CA GLU A 191 -13.95 12.50 -0.57
C GLU A 191 -14.89 12.63 0.63
N THR A 192 -14.46 12.16 1.80
CA THR A 192 -15.22 12.18 3.06
C THR A 192 -14.34 12.35 4.29
N GLU A 193 -14.93 12.81 5.40
CA GLU A 193 -14.24 12.93 6.69
C GLU A 193 -13.88 11.58 7.29
N GLU A 194 -14.69 10.54 7.03
CA GLU A 194 -14.38 9.16 7.43
C GLU A 194 -13.12 8.65 6.73
N GLU A 195 -12.98 8.88 5.42
CA GLU A 195 -11.79 8.51 4.66
C GLU A 195 -10.54 9.20 5.20
N LYS A 196 -10.65 10.51 5.51
CA LYS A 196 -9.58 11.29 6.15
C LYS A 196 -9.16 10.67 7.47
N ASN A 197 -10.13 10.37 8.34
CA ASN A 197 -9.86 9.79 9.66
C ASN A 197 -9.19 8.42 9.57
N GLU A 198 -9.64 7.54 8.67
CA GLU A 198 -9.02 6.24 8.45
C GLU A 198 -7.58 6.34 7.91
N PHE A 199 -7.33 7.32 7.05
CA PHE A 199 -6.01 7.56 6.46
C PHE A 199 -4.97 7.98 7.52
N PHE A 200 -5.26 9.00 8.34
CA PHE A 200 -4.33 9.48 9.36
C PHE A 200 -4.16 8.51 10.54
N LYS A 201 -5.12 7.59 10.75
CA LYS A 201 -4.97 6.47 11.67
C LYS A 201 -4.19 5.29 11.08
N PHE A 202 -3.72 5.39 9.83
CA PHE A 202 -3.00 4.34 9.10
C PHE A 202 -3.72 2.98 9.12
N GLN A 203 -5.06 2.98 9.12
CA GLN A 203 -5.84 1.74 9.16
C GLN A 203 -5.85 1.02 7.80
N ARG A 204 -5.65 1.77 6.71
CA ARG A 204 -5.58 1.25 5.34
C ARG A 204 -4.12 1.08 4.92
N LYS A 205 -3.81 -0.07 4.29
CA LYS A 205 -2.50 -0.30 3.68
C LYS A 205 -2.34 0.36 2.31
N GLU A 206 -3.45 0.52 1.60
CA GLU A 206 -3.49 1.08 0.25
C GLU A 206 -4.87 1.67 -0.04
N ILE A 207 -4.90 2.71 -0.86
CA ILE A 207 -6.10 3.33 -1.39
C ILE A 207 -6.29 2.89 -2.84
N LYS A 208 -7.43 2.25 -3.09
CA LYS A 208 -7.83 1.82 -4.44
C LYS A 208 -8.37 3.00 -5.24
N GLY A 209 -7.78 3.26 -6.39
CA GLY A 209 -8.27 4.28 -7.32
C GLY A 209 -7.23 4.62 -8.40
N LYS A 210 -7.52 5.66 -9.17
CA LYS A 210 -6.61 6.28 -10.12
C LYS A 210 -6.61 7.78 -9.88
N GLY A 211 -5.51 8.45 -10.20
CA GLY A 211 -5.36 9.89 -10.06
C GLY A 211 -4.20 10.29 -9.17
N PHE A 212 -3.83 11.56 -9.25
CA PHE A 212 -2.69 12.12 -8.52
C PHE A 212 -2.83 11.94 -7.00
N ASP A 213 -3.96 12.35 -6.42
CA ASP A 213 -4.19 12.32 -4.97
C ASP A 213 -4.18 10.89 -4.40
N VAL A 214 -4.70 9.90 -5.15
CA VAL A 214 -4.62 8.48 -4.77
C VAL A 214 -3.16 7.99 -4.77
N SER A 215 -2.40 8.31 -5.82
CA SER A 215 -0.98 7.95 -5.91
C SER A 215 -0.16 8.59 -4.78
N LEU A 216 -0.42 9.87 -4.50
CA LEU A 216 0.23 10.63 -3.44
C LEU A 216 -0.02 10.00 -2.06
N LYS A 217 -1.28 9.73 -1.73
CA LYS A 217 -1.64 9.04 -0.48
C LYS A 217 -1.01 7.64 -0.38
N ASN A 218 -0.94 6.89 -1.49
CA ASN A 218 -0.28 5.58 -1.50
C ASN A 218 1.23 5.65 -1.26
N PHE A 219 1.92 6.68 -1.78
CA PHE A 219 3.33 6.91 -1.46
C PHE A 219 3.56 7.21 0.03
N ILE A 220 2.68 8.03 0.62
CA ILE A 220 2.71 8.34 2.06
C ILE A 220 2.53 7.06 2.88
N LEU A 221 1.50 6.26 2.61
CA LEU A 221 1.25 4.99 3.31
C LEU A 221 2.42 4.01 3.15
N LYS A 222 2.92 3.82 1.92
CA LYS A 222 4.05 2.92 1.63
C LYS A 222 5.30 3.33 2.42
N THR A 223 5.58 4.63 2.49
CA THR A 223 6.72 5.19 3.24
C THR A 223 6.53 4.99 4.74
N HIS A 224 5.36 5.32 5.28
CA HIS A 224 5.03 5.14 6.70
C HIS A 224 5.22 3.68 7.14
N PHE A 225 4.59 2.72 6.45
CA PHE A 225 4.69 1.32 6.83
C PHE A 225 6.12 0.76 6.66
N LYS A 226 6.90 1.22 5.68
CA LYS A 226 8.31 0.82 5.57
C LYS A 226 9.14 1.35 6.74
N LYS A 227 8.92 2.61 7.13
CA LYS A 227 9.59 3.23 8.29
C LYS A 227 9.24 2.49 9.59
N GLU A 228 7.95 2.26 9.86
CA GLU A 228 7.53 1.50 11.04
C GLU A 228 8.10 0.08 11.06
N ASN A 229 8.10 -0.62 9.92
CA ASN A 229 8.65 -1.97 9.82
C ASN A 229 10.17 -2.03 10.07
N LEU A 230 10.90 -0.95 9.79
CA LEU A 230 12.31 -0.81 10.10
C LEU A 230 12.50 -0.55 11.60
N ILE A 231 11.76 0.41 12.17
CA ILE A 231 11.78 0.72 13.61
C ILE A 231 11.43 -0.52 14.44
N ASN A 232 10.36 -1.24 14.07
CA ASN A 232 9.94 -2.47 14.74
C ASN A 232 10.97 -3.60 14.62
N LEU A 233 11.77 -3.63 13.54
CA LEU A 233 12.86 -4.59 13.41
C LEU A 233 14.02 -4.23 14.35
N ILE A 234 14.33 -2.94 14.45
CA ILE A 234 15.39 -2.41 15.32
C ILE A 234 15.04 -2.60 16.80
N LYS A 235 13.80 -2.27 17.21
CA LYS A 235 13.32 -2.43 18.59
C LYS A 235 13.36 -3.87 19.12
N LYS A 236 13.39 -4.87 18.22
CA LYS A 236 13.56 -6.28 18.61
C LYS A 236 15.00 -6.65 18.99
N ASP A 237 15.92 -5.67 19.02
CA ASP A 237 17.30 -5.72 19.52
C ASP A 237 18.12 -6.92 18.98
N ASN A 238 17.86 -7.31 17.72
CA ASN A 238 18.55 -8.40 17.06
C ASN A 238 19.75 -7.87 16.27
N THR A 239 20.84 -7.54 16.96
CA THR A 239 22.11 -7.09 16.35
C THR A 239 22.67 -8.08 15.33
N GLU A 240 22.38 -9.38 15.49
CA GLU A 240 22.75 -10.44 14.52
C GLU A 240 22.10 -10.27 13.13
N LYS A 241 21.03 -9.49 13.01
CA LYS A 241 20.28 -9.28 11.75
C LYS A 241 20.71 -8.02 10.99
N LEU A 242 21.94 -7.55 11.17
CA LEU A 242 22.48 -6.36 10.49
C LEU A 242 22.18 -6.34 8.98
N ARG A 243 22.42 -7.46 8.29
CA ARG A 243 22.15 -7.59 6.84
C ARG A 243 20.67 -7.35 6.50
N SER A 244 19.75 -7.85 7.31
CA SER A 244 18.30 -7.64 7.12
C SER A 244 17.90 -6.19 7.40
N ILE A 245 18.48 -5.57 8.43
CA ILE A 245 18.25 -4.16 8.77
C ILE A 245 18.74 -3.27 7.62
N LYS A 246 19.95 -3.53 7.11
CA LYS A 246 20.53 -2.83 5.94
C LYS A 246 19.62 -2.92 4.71
N GLU A 247 19.13 -4.12 4.37
CA GLU A 247 18.22 -4.29 3.23
C GLU A 247 16.90 -3.54 3.43
N LYS A 248 16.33 -3.54 4.65
CA LYS A 248 15.12 -2.74 4.93
C LYS A 248 15.38 -1.23 4.86
N ALA A 249 16.53 -0.77 5.35
CA ALA A 249 16.93 0.63 5.23
C ALA A 249 17.10 1.03 3.75
N LYS A 250 17.72 0.17 2.93
CA LYS A 250 17.80 0.35 1.47
C LYS A 250 16.42 0.43 0.83
N GLN A 251 15.50 -0.46 1.21
CA GLN A 251 14.13 -0.46 0.69
C GLN A 251 13.35 0.80 1.09
N LEU A 252 13.58 1.36 2.27
CA LEU A 252 13.00 2.63 2.68
C LEU A 252 13.58 3.76 1.83
N PHE A 253 14.91 3.86 1.75
CA PHE A 253 15.61 4.86 0.93
C PHE A 253 15.12 4.88 -0.52
N LEU A 254 15.05 3.71 -1.17
CA LEU A 254 14.55 3.62 -2.55
C LEU A 254 13.10 4.09 -2.69
N THR A 255 12.24 3.81 -1.70
CA THR A 255 10.85 4.27 -1.73
C THR A 255 10.73 5.77 -1.48
N VAL A 256 11.53 6.34 -0.58
CA VAL A 256 11.53 7.80 -0.37
C VAL A 256 12.12 8.50 -1.59
N LYS A 257 13.12 7.90 -2.26
CA LYS A 257 13.65 8.39 -3.54
C LYS A 257 12.58 8.39 -4.64
N GLU A 258 11.86 7.28 -4.79
CA GLU A 258 10.71 7.19 -5.71
C GLU A 258 9.66 8.25 -5.39
N PHE A 259 9.39 8.48 -4.10
CA PHE A 259 8.41 9.47 -3.66
C PHE A 259 8.86 10.91 -3.97
N SER A 260 10.12 11.27 -3.65
CA SER A 260 10.70 12.57 -3.99
C SER A 260 10.60 12.85 -5.49
N PHE A 261 10.99 11.88 -6.32
CA PHE A 261 10.91 12.00 -7.77
C PHE A 261 9.46 12.12 -8.28
N PHE A 262 8.52 11.43 -7.64
CA PHE A 262 7.11 11.59 -7.94
C PHE A 262 6.62 13.02 -7.61
N LEU A 263 7.03 13.59 -6.48
CA LEU A 263 6.66 14.97 -6.11
C LEU A 263 7.27 15.99 -7.07
N GLU A 264 8.56 15.86 -7.39
CA GLU A 264 9.25 16.71 -8.38
C GLU A 264 8.55 16.70 -9.74
N LYS A 265 8.18 15.52 -10.24
CA LYS A 265 7.44 15.36 -11.50
C LYS A 265 6.08 16.02 -11.52
N ASN A 266 5.47 16.22 -10.36
CA ASN A 266 4.15 16.82 -10.22
C ASN A 266 4.21 18.24 -9.64
N TYR A 267 5.40 18.87 -9.61
CA TYR A 267 5.62 20.23 -9.12
C TYR A 267 5.15 20.46 -7.67
N VAL A 268 5.22 19.43 -6.84
CA VAL A 268 4.92 19.53 -5.41
C VAL A 268 6.24 19.62 -4.65
N SER A 269 6.44 20.70 -3.90
CA SER A 269 7.57 20.83 -2.99
C SER A 269 7.20 20.29 -1.61
N SER A 270 8.11 19.53 -1.00
CA SER A 270 7.98 19.07 0.38
C SER A 270 9.35 19.03 1.04
N GLU A 271 9.55 19.92 2.01
CA GLU A 271 10.70 19.93 2.90
C GLU A 271 10.74 18.65 3.73
N HIS A 272 9.58 18.15 4.16
CA HIS A 272 9.48 16.92 4.93
C HIS A 272 10.02 15.71 4.16
N VAL A 273 9.58 15.51 2.90
CA VAL A 273 10.03 14.38 2.08
C VAL A 273 11.51 14.51 1.72
N ASN A 274 11.99 15.72 1.45
CA ASN A 274 13.41 15.99 1.20
C ASN A 274 14.28 15.70 2.43
N SER A 275 13.82 16.08 3.62
CA SER A 275 14.49 15.72 4.87
C SER A 275 14.52 14.21 5.04
N LEU A 276 13.36 13.55 4.94
CA LEU A 276 13.24 12.10 5.07
C LEU A 276 14.11 11.34 4.05
N TYR A 277 14.27 11.88 2.84
CA TYR A 277 15.16 11.34 1.82
C TYR A 277 16.61 11.33 2.31
N LYS A 278 17.12 12.47 2.80
CA LYS A 278 18.48 12.58 3.36
C LYS A 278 18.66 11.69 4.59
N GLU A 279 17.68 11.65 5.49
CA GLU A 279 17.71 10.80 6.68
C GLU A 279 17.78 9.32 6.31
N SER A 280 16.93 8.87 5.38
CA SER A 280 16.91 7.47 4.92
C SER A 280 18.18 7.07 4.17
N GLN A 281 18.77 8.00 3.43
CA GLN A 281 20.07 7.82 2.78
C GLN A 281 21.18 7.66 3.83
N GLY A 282 21.23 8.55 4.83
CA GLY A 282 22.18 8.49 5.93
C GLY A 282 22.09 7.17 6.71
N LEU A 283 20.87 6.71 7.01
CA LEU A 283 20.64 5.41 7.64
C LEU A 283 21.14 4.24 6.81
N PHE A 284 20.87 4.24 5.51
CA PHE A 284 21.37 3.19 4.63
C PHE A 284 22.91 3.16 4.60
N HIS A 285 23.55 4.32 4.51
CA HIS A 285 25.02 4.41 4.55
C HIS A 285 25.59 3.97 5.89
N PHE A 286 24.97 4.33 7.00
CA PHE A 286 25.39 3.86 8.33
C PHE A 286 25.41 2.33 8.42
N PHE A 287 24.33 1.66 8.02
CA PHE A 287 24.30 0.19 8.04
C PHE A 287 25.23 -0.47 7.02
N LYS A 288 25.48 0.20 5.89
CA LYS A 288 26.49 -0.24 4.91
C LYS A 288 27.90 -0.15 5.50
N ASN A 289 28.22 0.97 6.16
CA ASN A 289 29.53 1.20 6.78
C ASN A 289 29.78 0.21 7.93
N LEU A 290 28.77 -0.11 8.74
CA LEU A 290 28.89 -1.16 9.77
C LEU A 290 29.23 -2.54 9.17
N GLU A 291 28.67 -2.89 8.02
CA GLU A 291 29.00 -4.13 7.31
C GLU A 291 30.42 -4.09 6.72
N GLU A 292 30.82 -2.95 6.13
CA GLU A 292 32.18 -2.75 5.62
C GLU A 292 33.25 -2.79 6.72
N ARG A 293 32.96 -2.23 7.90
CA ARG A 293 33.80 -2.31 9.10
C ARG A 293 33.97 -3.76 9.52
N LYS A 294 32.88 -4.53 9.60
CA LYS A 294 32.93 -5.96 9.92
C LYS A 294 33.85 -6.72 8.95
N ASN A 295 33.83 -6.35 7.67
CA ASN A 295 34.69 -6.91 6.62
C ASN A 295 36.12 -6.34 6.63
N GLY A 296 36.54 -5.56 7.64
CA GLY A 296 37.91 -5.06 7.77
C GLY A 296 38.25 -3.79 6.99
N ASN A 297 37.27 -2.96 6.61
CA ASN A 297 37.55 -1.62 6.10
C ASN A 297 37.69 -0.62 7.25
N LEU A 298 38.89 -0.08 7.48
CA LEU A 298 39.16 0.91 8.53
C LEU A 298 38.73 2.34 8.16
N GLN A 299 38.59 2.64 6.86
CA GLN A 299 38.31 4.00 6.39
C GLN A 299 36.92 4.51 6.80
N VAL A 300 35.98 3.59 7.06
CA VAL A 300 34.58 3.92 7.40
C VAL A 300 34.36 4.19 8.90
N GLU A 301 35.37 4.02 9.74
CA GLU A 301 35.22 4.11 11.19
C GLU A 301 34.80 5.52 11.65
N LYS A 302 35.41 6.55 11.06
CA LYS A 302 35.05 7.94 11.32
C LYS A 302 33.58 8.21 10.99
N ASP A 303 33.11 7.78 9.82
CA ASP A 303 31.73 7.97 9.38
C ASP A 303 30.71 7.26 10.28
N ILE A 304 31.09 6.15 10.91
CA ILE A 304 30.22 5.41 11.85
C ILE A 304 30.07 6.17 13.17
N TYR A 305 31.16 6.70 13.71
CA TYR A 305 31.13 7.44 14.98
C TYR A 305 30.52 8.84 14.82
N ASP A 306 30.76 9.50 13.69
CA ASP A 306 30.19 10.82 13.37
C ASP A 306 28.69 10.75 13.03
N PHE A 307 28.14 9.55 12.82
CA PHE A 307 26.71 9.36 12.53
C PHE A 307 25.83 9.84 13.69
N LYS A 308 24.95 10.81 13.39
CA LYS A 308 23.91 11.32 14.28
C LYS A 308 22.57 10.72 13.92
N THR A 309 21.85 10.20 14.91
CA THR A 309 20.52 9.62 14.71
C THR A 309 19.56 10.70 14.21
N PRO A 310 18.87 10.47 13.08
CA PRO A 310 17.88 11.40 12.58
C PRO A 310 16.69 11.58 13.53
N GLU A 311 16.07 12.76 13.52
CA GLU A 311 14.95 13.10 14.41
C GLU A 311 13.76 12.15 14.21
N SER A 312 13.50 11.76 12.96
CA SER A 312 12.55 10.74 12.55
C SER A 312 12.69 9.37 13.23
N PHE A 313 13.87 9.06 13.80
CA PHE A 313 14.24 7.77 14.36
C PHE A 313 14.71 7.87 15.82
N LYS A 314 14.43 8.98 16.51
CA LYS A 314 14.81 9.19 17.92
C LYS A 314 14.42 8.04 18.85
N GLU A 315 13.30 7.37 18.59
CA GLU A 315 12.83 6.24 19.40
C GLU A 315 13.79 5.04 19.44
N VAL A 316 14.74 4.97 18.51
CA VAL A 316 15.72 3.87 18.40
C VAL A 316 17.17 4.38 18.52
N ASP A 317 17.36 5.56 19.08
CA ASP A 317 18.68 6.21 19.25
C ASP A 317 19.68 5.32 20.02
N ASN A 318 19.24 4.79 21.17
CA ASN A 318 20.03 3.88 22.00
C ASN A 318 20.56 2.65 21.23
N PHE A 319 19.83 2.18 20.20
CA PHE A 319 20.27 1.04 19.40
C PHE A 319 21.43 1.42 18.46
N PHE A 320 21.40 2.63 17.88
CA PHE A 320 22.49 3.09 17.02
C PHE A 320 23.78 3.26 17.81
N ASP A 321 23.71 3.86 19.00
CA ASP A 321 24.88 4.03 19.86
C ASP A 321 25.43 2.68 20.32
N LYS A 322 24.56 1.74 20.71
CA LYS A 322 24.98 0.36 21.02
C LYS A 322 25.69 -0.30 19.83
N LEU A 323 25.19 -0.15 18.60
CA LEU A 323 25.79 -0.75 17.41
C LEU A 323 27.19 -0.21 17.10
N LYS A 324 27.44 1.09 17.31
CA LYS A 324 28.78 1.70 17.11
C LYS A 324 29.85 0.98 17.92
N HIS A 325 29.49 0.54 19.13
CA HIS A 325 30.41 -0.12 20.07
C HIS A 325 30.38 -1.66 20.02
N THR A 326 29.28 -2.27 19.56
CA THR A 326 29.11 -3.73 19.61
C THR A 326 29.69 -4.45 18.38
N ILE A 327 29.69 -3.81 17.21
CA ILE A 327 30.18 -4.46 15.98
C ILE A 327 31.68 -4.26 15.86
N GLU A 328 32.42 -5.31 16.23
CA GLU A 328 33.86 -5.43 16.08
C GLU A 328 34.26 -6.00 14.71
N PHE A 329 35.55 -5.89 14.40
CA PHE A 329 36.14 -6.48 13.21
C PHE A 329 36.06 -8.01 13.24
N ASP A 330 35.72 -8.63 12.10
CA ASP A 330 35.95 -10.06 11.96
C ASP A 330 37.45 -10.31 11.81
N SER A 331 38.08 -10.85 12.86
CA SER A 331 39.52 -11.14 12.91
C SER A 331 40.00 -11.99 11.73
N LYS A 332 39.16 -12.88 11.18
CA LYS A 332 39.51 -13.71 10.02
C LYS A 332 39.56 -12.90 8.73
N GLU A 333 38.58 -12.02 8.51
CA GLU A 333 38.52 -11.14 7.33
C GLU A 333 39.66 -10.12 7.34
N VAL A 334 39.94 -9.50 8.50
CA VAL A 334 41.05 -8.56 8.66
C VAL A 334 42.38 -9.25 8.40
N LYS A 335 42.61 -10.43 8.98
CA LYS A 335 43.82 -11.21 8.73
C LYS A 335 43.97 -11.53 7.24
N LYS A 336 42.89 -11.94 6.56
CA LYS A 336 42.92 -12.21 5.12
C LYS A 336 43.29 -10.97 4.31
N LYS A 337 42.64 -9.83 4.55
CA LYS A 337 42.94 -8.57 3.84
C LYS A 337 44.36 -8.08 4.09
N PHE A 338 44.85 -8.22 5.32
CA PHE A 338 46.22 -7.87 5.66
C PHE A 338 47.23 -8.76 4.92
N MET A 339 46.97 -10.08 4.87
CA MET A 339 47.79 -11.01 4.10
C MET A 339 47.73 -10.73 2.60
N ASP A 340 46.56 -10.40 2.04
CA ASP A 340 46.40 -10.02 0.64
C ASP A 340 47.16 -8.73 0.32
N TYR A 341 47.14 -7.74 1.22
CA TYR A 341 47.90 -6.49 1.08
C TYR A 341 49.41 -6.75 1.13
N LEU A 342 49.88 -7.51 2.12
CA LEU A 342 51.28 -7.91 2.21
C LEU A 342 51.72 -8.66 0.95
N GLN A 343 50.91 -9.62 0.50
CA GLN A 343 51.19 -10.35 -0.72
C GLN A 343 51.31 -9.42 -1.91
N LYS A 344 50.37 -8.48 -2.12
CA LYS A 344 50.48 -7.48 -3.20
C LYS A 344 51.72 -6.59 -3.08
N SER A 345 52.08 -6.16 -1.87
CA SER A 345 53.25 -5.31 -1.66
C SER A 345 54.59 -6.04 -1.85
N ILE A 346 54.61 -7.35 -1.65
CA ILE A 346 55.80 -8.20 -1.82
C ILE A 346 55.87 -8.75 -3.26
N THR A 347 54.74 -8.87 -3.93
CA THR A 347 54.69 -9.33 -5.32
C THR A 347 55.29 -8.26 -6.20
N VAL A 348 56.51 -8.49 -6.69
CA VAL A 348 57.14 -7.64 -7.68
C VAL A 348 56.28 -7.69 -8.94
N GLU A 349 55.65 -6.58 -9.29
CA GLU A 349 54.96 -6.47 -10.58
C GLU A 349 56.02 -6.68 -11.67
N PRO A 350 55.80 -7.61 -12.63
CA PRO A 350 56.75 -7.80 -13.72
C PRO A 350 56.89 -6.47 -14.46
N SER A 351 58.12 -5.97 -14.57
CA SER A 351 58.39 -4.73 -15.28
C SER A 351 57.88 -4.83 -16.71
N GLN A 352 56.88 -4.02 -17.08
CA GLN A 352 56.54 -3.81 -18.47
C GLN A 352 57.64 -2.96 -19.10
N ILE A 353 58.66 -3.64 -19.63
CA ILE A 353 59.70 -3.01 -20.42
C ILE A 353 59.09 -2.67 -21.79
N ASN A 354 58.49 -1.49 -21.92
CA ASN A 354 58.19 -0.90 -23.22
C ASN A 354 59.48 -0.28 -23.79
N LEU A 355 60.40 -1.12 -24.23
CA LEU A 355 61.53 -0.69 -25.05
C LEU A 355 61.02 -0.46 -26.48
N PRO A 356 61.11 0.76 -27.04
CA PRO A 356 60.96 0.92 -28.48
C PRO A 356 62.09 0.15 -29.15
N PHE A 357 61.75 -0.81 -30.02
CA PHE A 357 62.73 -1.53 -30.83
C PHE A 357 63.52 -0.53 -31.68
N LEU A 358 64.75 -0.21 -31.26
CA LEU A 358 65.77 0.33 -32.14
C LEU A 358 66.55 -0.85 -32.73
N PRO A 359 66.67 -0.95 -34.07
CA PRO A 359 67.34 -2.08 -34.69
C PRO A 359 68.86 -1.97 -34.53
N VAL A 360 69.43 -3.02 -33.93
CA VAL A 360 70.81 -3.51 -34.05
C VAL A 360 71.92 -2.56 -33.58
N LEU A 361 72.41 -2.77 -32.34
CA LEU A 361 73.82 -2.54 -31.94
C LEU A 361 74.13 -3.24 -30.58
N TYR A 362 73.61 -4.45 -30.34
CA TYR A 362 74.01 -5.26 -29.19
C TYR A 362 74.68 -6.54 -29.67
N ASP A 363 75.95 -6.44 -30.03
CA ASP A 363 76.77 -7.62 -30.38
C ASP A 363 78.20 -7.55 -29.82
N LEU A 364 78.41 -6.84 -28.71
CA LEU A 364 79.74 -6.79 -28.04
C LEU A 364 79.71 -6.91 -26.51
N ALA A 365 78.54 -6.94 -25.87
CA ALA A 365 78.43 -7.01 -24.41
C ALA A 365 77.79 -8.30 -23.88
N TYR A 366 77.27 -9.17 -24.76
CA TYR A 366 76.63 -10.42 -24.33
C TYR A 366 77.64 -11.43 -23.76
N ASP A 367 78.89 -11.39 -24.24
CA ASP A 367 79.96 -12.30 -23.80
C ASP A 367 80.66 -11.89 -22.49
N PHE A 368 80.34 -10.70 -21.93
CA PHE A 368 81.01 -10.16 -20.73
C PHE A 368 80.11 -10.07 -19.50
N ILE A 369 78.84 -10.49 -19.59
CA ILE A 369 77.93 -10.50 -18.44
C ILE A 369 77.76 -11.95 -17.98
N GLU A 370 78.54 -12.37 -16.99
CA GLU A 370 78.25 -13.58 -16.23
C GLU A 370 77.02 -13.33 -15.35
N TYR A 371 75.90 -13.97 -15.71
CA TYR A 371 74.74 -14.06 -14.82
C TYR A 371 74.95 -15.19 -13.83
N GLU A 372 74.77 -14.92 -12.55
CA GLU A 372 74.78 -15.97 -11.52
C GLU A 372 73.79 -17.08 -11.92
N VAL A 373 74.29 -18.31 -11.97
CA VAL A 373 73.51 -19.50 -12.29
C VAL A 373 72.33 -19.56 -11.33
N ASN A 374 71.11 -19.49 -11.89
CA ASN A 374 69.85 -19.66 -11.19
C ASN A 374 69.85 -20.98 -10.40
N THR A 375 70.34 -20.94 -9.16
CA THR A 375 70.09 -21.99 -8.19
C THR A 375 68.62 -21.87 -7.81
N LYS A 376 67.85 -22.88 -8.19
CA LYS A 376 66.46 -23.08 -7.79
C LYS A 376 66.33 -22.98 -6.27
N GLN A 377 66.07 -21.79 -5.74
CA GLN A 377 65.54 -21.58 -4.40
C GLN A 377 64.12 -21.01 -4.49
N GLN A 378 63.18 -21.81 -4.99
CA GLN A 378 61.74 -21.56 -4.87
C GLN A 378 61.20 -21.78 -3.43
N GLY A 379 62.02 -21.58 -2.40
CA GLY A 379 61.67 -21.94 -1.01
C GLY A 379 61.83 -20.84 0.04
N GLY A 380 62.35 -19.65 -0.30
CA GLY A 380 62.74 -18.65 0.70
C GLY A 380 61.57 -17.84 1.27
N ILE A 381 60.80 -17.18 0.41
CA ILE A 381 59.84 -16.16 0.84
C ILE A 381 58.49 -16.78 1.25
N SER A 382 58.02 -17.82 0.55
CA SER A 382 56.76 -18.51 0.87
C SER A 382 56.80 -19.24 2.23
N LYS A 383 57.96 -19.79 2.62
CA LYS A 383 58.19 -20.37 3.96
C LYS A 383 58.31 -19.31 5.07
N LEU A 384 58.80 -18.11 4.76
CA LEU A 384 58.82 -17.00 5.71
C LEU A 384 57.40 -16.47 5.97
N ILE A 385 56.58 -16.34 4.93
CA ILE A 385 55.18 -15.93 5.04
C ILE A 385 54.34 -16.96 5.82
N SER A 386 54.59 -18.27 5.65
CA SER A 386 53.91 -19.31 6.44
C SER A 386 54.34 -19.37 7.91
N LYS A 387 55.59 -18.98 8.22
CA LYS A 387 56.05 -18.80 9.61
C LYS A 387 55.43 -17.57 10.28
N PHE A 388 55.21 -16.48 9.55
CA PHE A 388 54.49 -15.31 10.06
C PHE A 388 52.99 -15.57 10.28
N SER A 389 52.34 -16.32 9.39
CA SER A 389 50.90 -16.62 9.52
C SER A 389 50.54 -17.48 10.73
N SER A 390 51.49 -18.33 11.18
CA SER A 390 51.40 -19.22 12.34
C SER A 390 51.75 -18.56 13.68
N SER A 391 52.50 -17.45 13.66
CA SER A 391 52.89 -16.71 14.87
C SER A 391 51.85 -15.65 15.32
N PHE A 392 50.88 -15.30 14.46
CA PHE A 392 49.71 -14.49 14.82
C PHE A 392 48.54 -15.33 15.39
N SER A 393 48.82 -16.36 16.19
CA SER A 393 47.79 -16.87 17.10
C SER A 393 47.75 -15.94 18.31
N LEU A 394 46.82 -14.99 18.28
CA LEU A 394 46.51 -14.18 19.45
C LEU A 394 46.10 -15.15 20.57
N LYS A 395 46.92 -15.20 21.63
CA LYS A 395 46.52 -15.82 22.90
C LYS A 395 45.23 -15.13 23.35
N LYS A 396 44.28 -15.98 23.76
CA LYS A 396 42.91 -15.67 24.21
C LYS A 396 42.83 -14.48 25.16
#